data_AF-E9HE53-F1
#
_entry.id   AF-E9HE53-F1
#
_cell.length_a   1.000
_cell.length_b   1.000
_cell.length_c   1.000
_cell.angle_alpha   90.00
_cell.angle_beta   90.00
_cell.angle_gamma   90.00
#
_symmetry.space_group_name_H-M   'P 1'
#
loop_
_entity.id
_entity.type
_entity.pdbx_description
1 polymer ?
#
loop_
_entity_poly.entity_id
_entity_poly.type
_entity_poly.pdbx_seq_one_letter_code
_entity_poly.pdbx_strand_id
1 'polypeptide(L)'
;MSNADIKSKCEQLAGFYYGDVDTTDLYGECLQFVYYVEDEVKESQKKESSPNIEGRKKTLFQTLYSRIKSNRLESSFPNIEIALRIFLSMMVTNCKGERSFSKLKWIKNESRASTTEDRLNNLTLMSIESDLLNDIDFNDIISDFASRKSRSVPI
;
A
#
# COMPACT_ATOMS: atom_id res chain seq x y z
N MET A 1 -21.90 19.25 -0.53
CA MET A 1 -21.31 19.24 0.82
C MET A 1 -21.27 20.68 1.29
N SER A 2 -21.72 21.00 2.51
CA SER A 2 -21.59 22.38 3.00
C SER A 2 -20.11 22.68 3.25
N ASN A 3 -19.63 23.89 2.95
CA ASN A 3 -18.25 24.30 3.24
C ASN A 3 -17.89 24.12 4.73
N ALA A 4 -18.88 24.23 5.62
CA ALA A 4 -18.74 23.95 7.05
C ALA A 4 -18.43 22.47 7.35
N ASP A 5 -19.01 21.54 6.59
CA ASP A 5 -18.76 20.10 6.75
C ASP A 5 -17.33 19.74 6.36
N ILE A 6 -16.83 20.35 5.27
CA ILE A 6 -15.46 20.13 4.79
C ILE A 6 -14.47 20.62 5.84
N LYS A 7 -14.68 21.82 6.38
CA LYS A 7 -13.81 22.36 7.43
C LYS A 7 -13.75 21.45 8.66
N SER A 8 -14.89 20.99 9.15
CA SER A 8 -14.94 20.06 10.28
C SER A 8 -14.20 18.74 10.00
N LYS A 9 -14.27 18.24 8.76
CA LYS A 9 -13.55 17.03 8.34
C LYS A 9 -12.05 17.24 8.20
N CYS A 10 -11.61 18.40 7.71
CA CYS A 10 -10.21 18.79 7.69
C CYS A 10 -9.63 18.85 9.11
N GLU A 11 -10.37 19.43 10.06
CA GLU A 11 -9.98 19.48 11.47
C GLU A 11 -9.88 18.08 12.10
N GLN A 12 -10.83 17.19 11.81
CA GLN A 12 -10.76 15.80 12.25
C GLN A 12 -9.53 15.08 11.69
N LEU A 13 -9.26 15.23 10.39
CA LEU A 13 -8.13 14.58 9.73
C LEU A 13 -6.79 15.09 10.29
N ALA A 14 -6.63 16.40 10.42
CA ALA A 14 -5.43 16.98 10.99
C ALA A 14 -5.25 16.64 12.47
N GLY A 15 -6.34 16.43 13.22
CA GLY A 15 -6.26 15.90 14.58
C GLY A 15 -5.62 14.51 14.65
N PHE A 16 -5.89 13.63 13.67
CA PHE A 16 -5.25 12.32 13.58
C PHE A 16 -3.82 12.37 13.05
N TYR A 17 -3.52 13.31 12.16
CA TYR A 17 -2.24 13.42 11.44
C TYR A 17 -1.54 14.77 11.69
N TYR A 18 -1.51 15.22 12.94
CA TYR A 18 -1.02 16.56 13.32
C TYR A 18 0.46 16.82 12.98
N GLY A 19 1.25 15.76 12.80
CA GLY A 19 2.66 15.85 12.40
C GLY A 19 2.89 15.81 10.89
N ASP A 20 1.87 15.46 10.10
CA ASP A 20 1.97 15.27 8.66
C ASP A 20 1.14 16.29 7.87
N VAL A 21 0.08 16.85 8.48
CA VAL A 21 -0.89 17.71 7.78
C VAL A 21 -1.18 18.98 8.57
N ASP A 22 -1.04 20.13 7.93
CA ASP A 22 -1.36 21.44 8.52
C ASP A 22 -2.84 21.78 8.33
N THR A 23 -3.58 21.82 9.44
CA THR A 23 -5.00 22.16 9.47
C THR A 23 -5.34 23.55 8.94
N THR A 24 -4.43 24.53 9.12
CA THR A 24 -4.69 25.92 8.77
C THR A 24 -4.74 26.11 7.25
N ASP A 25 -3.83 25.44 6.54
CA ASP A 25 -3.72 25.50 5.08
C ASP A 25 -4.53 24.43 4.37
N LEU A 26 -4.79 23.27 5.01
CA LEU A 26 -5.51 22.14 4.42
C LEU A 26 -6.89 22.53 3.88
N TYR A 27 -7.67 23.32 4.62
CA TYR A 27 -9.01 23.71 4.15
C TYR A 27 -8.95 24.58 2.90
N GLY A 28 -8.01 25.52 2.83
CA GLY A 28 -7.78 26.38 1.67
C GLY A 28 -7.32 25.58 0.46
N GLU A 29 -6.36 24.67 0.67
CA GLU A 29 -5.91 23.74 -0.36
C GLU A 29 -7.05 22.86 -0.87
N CYS A 30 -7.89 22.30 0.02
CA CYS A 30 -9.03 21.48 -0.37
C CYS A 30 -10.00 22.25 -1.27
N LEU A 31 -10.33 23.50 -0.93
CA LEU A 31 -11.18 24.32 -1.78
C LEU A 31 -10.54 24.55 -3.16
N GLN A 32 -9.28 24.97 -3.18
CA GLN A 32 -8.58 25.28 -4.43
C GLN A 32 -8.41 24.04 -5.32
N PHE A 33 -8.17 22.88 -4.71
CA PHE A 33 -8.08 21.61 -5.42
C PHE A 33 -9.43 21.15 -5.99
N VAL A 34 -10.54 21.37 -5.27
CA VAL A 34 -11.88 21.12 -5.82
C VAL A 34 -12.11 21.95 -7.08
N TYR A 35 -11.78 23.25 -7.04
CA TYR A 35 -11.88 24.10 -8.23
C TYR A 35 -10.98 23.64 -9.37
N TYR A 36 -9.74 23.24 -9.07
CA TYR A 36 -8.82 22.71 -10.08
C TYR A 36 -9.38 21.45 -10.75
N VAL A 37 -9.94 20.52 -9.96
CA VAL A 37 -10.58 19.31 -10.51
C VAL A 37 -11.81 19.65 -11.34
N GLU A 38 -12.65 20.59 -10.89
CA GLU A 38 -13.83 21.03 -11.63
C GLU A 38 -13.49 21.70 -12.96
N ASP A 39 -12.40 22.48 -13.00
CA ASP A 39 -11.92 23.14 -14.22
C ASP A 39 -11.34 22.11 -15.22
N GLU A 40 -10.53 21.18 -14.73
CA GLU A 40 -9.98 20.08 -15.54
C GLU A 40 -11.06 19.14 -16.09
N VAL A 41 -12.14 18.89 -15.34
CA VAL A 41 -13.28 18.09 -15.84
C VAL A 41 -13.98 18.81 -17.01
N LYS A 42 -14.03 20.15 -16.98
CA LYS A 42 -14.57 20.96 -18.09
C LYS A 42 -13.63 20.93 -19.31
N GLU A 43 -12.31 20.93 -19.11
CA GLU A 43 -11.34 20.80 -20.21
C GLU A 43 -11.27 19.39 -20.81
N SER A 44 -11.46 18.35 -20.00
CA SER A 44 -11.39 16.95 -20.44
C SER A 44 -12.52 16.55 -21.41
N GLN A 45 -13.65 17.26 -21.39
CA GLN A 45 -14.74 17.09 -22.36
C GLN A 45 -14.35 17.51 -23.80
N LYS A 46 -13.17 18.11 -24.02
CA LYS A 46 -12.67 18.50 -25.35
C LYS A 46 -11.65 17.54 -25.99
N LYS A 47 -11.15 16.52 -25.26
CA LYS A 47 -10.12 15.61 -25.76
C LYS A 47 -10.47 14.15 -25.45
N GLU A 48 -11.52 13.64 -26.08
CA GLU A 48 -11.63 12.20 -26.30
C GLU A 48 -10.87 11.81 -27.57
N SER A 49 -9.73 11.17 -27.41
CA SER A 49 -9.20 10.20 -28.37
C SER A 49 -8.06 9.41 -27.72
N SER A 50 -8.46 8.28 -27.11
CA SER A 50 -7.85 6.93 -27.12
C SER A 50 -6.31 6.70 -27.05
N PRO A 51 -5.82 5.47 -26.82
CA PRO A 51 -6.52 4.24 -26.46
C PRO A 51 -6.09 3.63 -25.11
N ASN A 52 -6.97 2.74 -24.69
CA ASN A 52 -6.85 1.70 -23.69
C ASN A 52 -5.53 0.90 -23.83
N ILE A 53 -4.67 0.93 -22.81
CA ILE A 53 -3.68 -0.13 -22.58
C ILE A 53 -4.16 -0.92 -21.38
N GLU A 54 -4.46 -2.18 -21.66
CA GLU A 54 -4.86 -3.27 -20.77
C GLU A 54 -3.94 -3.38 -19.54
N GLY A 55 -4.18 -2.53 -18.53
CA GLY A 55 -3.36 -2.48 -17.33
C GLY A 55 -4.20 -1.94 -16.20
N ARG A 56 -4.60 -2.82 -15.27
CA ARG A 56 -5.20 -2.55 -13.95
C ARG A 56 -5.97 -1.22 -13.88
N LYS A 57 -7.31 -1.26 -14.00
CA LYS A 57 -8.20 -0.10 -13.79
C LYS A 57 -7.71 0.71 -12.57
N LYS A 58 -7.11 1.87 -12.82
CA LYS A 58 -6.64 2.76 -11.74
C LYS A 58 -7.87 3.31 -11.02
N THR A 59 -7.86 3.28 -9.69
CA THR A 59 -8.94 3.89 -8.90
C THR A 59 -8.91 5.40 -9.07
N LEU A 60 -10.05 6.08 -8.80
CA LEU A 60 -10.15 7.54 -8.85
C LEU A 60 -8.98 8.21 -8.11
N PHE A 61 -8.68 7.75 -6.90
CA PHE A 61 -7.59 8.26 -6.06
C PHE A 61 -6.19 8.05 -6.66
N GLN A 62 -5.95 6.92 -7.32
CA GLN A 62 -4.67 6.69 -8.03
C GLN A 62 -4.52 7.62 -9.22
N THR A 63 -5.61 7.87 -9.95
CA THR A 63 -5.60 8.83 -11.06
C THR A 63 -5.31 10.24 -10.57
N LEU A 64 -5.98 10.69 -9.51
CA LEU A 64 -5.74 11.98 -8.87
C LEU A 64 -4.29 12.12 -8.40
N TYR A 65 -3.78 11.13 -7.68
CA TYR A 65 -2.38 11.13 -7.21
C TYR A 65 -1.38 11.18 -8.36
N SER A 66 -1.60 10.38 -9.41
CA SER A 66 -0.74 10.39 -10.60
C SER A 66 -0.78 11.73 -11.33
N ARG A 67 -1.91 12.44 -11.27
CA ARG A 67 -2.09 13.75 -11.90
C ARG A 67 -1.37 14.85 -11.14
N ILE A 68 -1.46 14.86 -9.81
CA ILE A 68 -0.67 15.77 -8.96
C ILE A 68 0.82 15.59 -9.23
N LYS A 69 1.30 14.34 -9.31
CA LYS A 69 2.67 13.99 -9.68
C LYS A 69 3.06 14.48 -11.08
N SER A 70 2.23 14.19 -12.09
CA SER A 70 2.54 14.50 -13.50
C SER A 70 2.58 16.01 -13.76
N ASN A 71 1.67 16.76 -13.14
CA ASN A 71 1.58 18.21 -13.29
C ASN A 71 2.49 18.98 -12.32
N ARG A 72 3.32 18.27 -11.52
CA ARG A 72 4.22 18.85 -10.51
C ARG A 72 3.51 19.78 -9.53
N LEU A 73 2.27 19.43 -9.16
CA LEU A 73 1.43 20.21 -8.24
C LEU A 73 1.73 19.92 -6.76
N GLU A 74 2.77 19.14 -6.47
CA GLU A 74 3.18 18.76 -5.12
C GLU A 74 3.52 19.98 -4.25
N SER A 75 4.09 21.04 -4.83
CA SER A 75 4.37 22.29 -4.14
C SER A 75 3.15 23.19 -3.97
N SER A 76 2.12 23.03 -4.81
CA SER A 76 0.90 23.83 -4.78
C SER A 76 -0.13 23.26 -3.81
N PHE A 77 -0.13 21.94 -3.62
CA PHE A 77 -1.08 21.23 -2.75
C PHE A 77 -0.35 20.20 -1.85
N PRO A 78 0.57 20.63 -0.99
CA PRO A 78 1.38 19.72 -0.18
C PRO A 78 0.51 18.88 0.78
N ASN A 79 -0.48 19.48 1.43
CA ASN A 79 -1.31 18.78 2.41
C ASN A 79 -2.21 17.73 1.75
N ILE A 80 -2.72 18.01 0.55
CA ILE A 80 -3.54 17.05 -0.22
C ILE A 80 -2.70 15.90 -0.76
N GLU A 81 -1.49 16.17 -1.22
CA GLU A 81 -0.58 15.12 -1.69
C GLU A 81 -0.25 14.16 -0.54
N ILE A 82 0.05 14.68 0.65
CA ILE A 82 0.30 13.88 1.85
C ILE A 82 -0.94 13.07 2.24
N ALA A 83 -2.11 13.69 2.28
CA ALA A 83 -3.37 13.00 2.60
C ALA A 83 -3.68 11.86 1.60
N LEU A 84 -3.50 12.09 0.30
CA LEU A 84 -3.68 11.06 -0.73
C LEU A 84 -2.65 9.94 -0.61
N ARG A 85 -1.41 10.26 -0.28
CA ARG A 85 -0.34 9.28 -0.06
C ARG A 85 -0.64 8.38 1.14
N ILE A 86 -1.07 8.97 2.25
CA ILE A 86 -1.51 8.28 3.47
C ILE A 86 -2.71 7.37 3.17
N PHE A 87 -3.70 7.87 2.42
CA PHE A 87 -4.86 7.08 2.03
C PHE A 87 -4.48 5.88 1.14
N LEU A 88 -3.66 6.09 0.12
CA LEU A 88 -3.22 5.03 -0.80
C LEU A 88 -2.35 3.99 -0.09
N SER A 89 -1.49 4.39 0.84
CA SER A 89 -0.65 3.45 1.61
C SER A 89 -1.50 2.58 2.55
N MET A 90 -2.51 3.15 3.21
CA MET A 90 -3.46 2.39 4.02
C MET A 90 -4.23 1.36 3.19
N MET A 91 -4.76 1.75 2.03
CA MET A 91 -5.49 0.81 1.15
C MET A 91 -4.59 -0.35 0.69
N VAL A 92 -3.36 -0.07 0.28
CA VAL A 92 -2.40 -1.09 -0.16
C VAL A 92 -2.02 -2.03 0.99
N THR A 93 -1.86 -1.48 2.20
CA THR A 93 -1.50 -2.25 3.40
C THR A 93 -2.61 -3.21 3.80
N ASN A 94 -3.88 -2.78 3.75
CA ASN A 94 -5.01 -3.64 4.09
C ASN A 94 -5.06 -4.90 3.21
N CYS A 95 -4.89 -4.77 1.89
CA CYS A 95 -4.90 -5.93 0.99
C CYS A 95 -3.71 -6.88 1.24
N LYS A 96 -2.51 -6.33 1.50
CA LYS A 96 -1.32 -7.15 1.81
C LYS A 96 -1.46 -7.87 3.14
N GLY A 97 -2.02 -7.20 4.15
CA GLY A 97 -2.35 -7.78 5.45
C GLY A 97 -3.34 -8.93 5.30
N GLU A 98 -4.47 -8.71 4.62
CA GLU A 98 -5.48 -9.75 4.36
C GLU A 98 -4.90 -10.96 3.63
N ARG A 99 -4.08 -10.75 2.59
CA ARG A 99 -3.38 -11.83 1.89
C ARG A 99 -2.45 -12.61 2.84
N SER A 100 -1.69 -11.91 3.66
CA SER A 100 -0.75 -12.51 4.63
C SER A 100 -1.49 -13.31 5.71
N PHE A 101 -2.57 -12.78 6.27
CA PHE A 101 -3.42 -13.49 7.23
C PHE A 101 -4.16 -14.68 6.60
N SER A 102 -4.55 -14.58 5.33
CA SER A 102 -5.13 -15.70 4.58
C SER A 102 -4.11 -16.83 4.42
N LYS A 103 -2.86 -16.51 4.08
CA LYS A 103 -1.76 -17.49 4.05
C LYS A 103 -1.50 -18.11 5.41
N LEU A 104 -1.43 -17.31 6.47
CA LEU A 104 -1.28 -17.80 7.85
C LEU A 104 -2.41 -18.76 8.24
N LYS A 105 -3.66 -18.42 7.88
CA LYS A 105 -4.83 -19.27 8.12
C LYS A 105 -4.70 -20.61 7.39
N TRP A 106 -4.26 -20.61 6.14
CA TRP A 106 -3.99 -21.83 5.38
C TRP A 106 -2.90 -22.68 6.03
N ILE A 107 -1.74 -22.08 6.36
CA ILE A 107 -0.61 -22.78 7.01
C ILE A 107 -1.06 -23.45 8.31
N LYS A 108 -1.82 -22.71 9.15
CA LYS A 108 -2.33 -23.21 10.43
C LYS A 108 -3.39 -24.31 10.27
N ASN A 109 -4.21 -24.26 9.22
CA ASN A 109 -5.29 -25.22 9.02
C ASN A 109 -4.82 -26.52 8.34
N GLU A 110 -3.93 -26.42 7.35
CA GLU A 110 -3.31 -27.58 6.69
C GLU A 110 -2.40 -28.34 7.67
N SER A 111 -1.63 -27.60 8.47
CA SER A 111 -0.78 -28.17 9.52
C SER A 111 -1.54 -28.15 10.86
N ARG A 112 -2.55 -29.01 11.04
CA ARG A 112 -3.26 -29.24 12.34
C ARG A 112 -2.36 -29.73 13.50
N ALA A 113 -1.09 -29.33 13.51
CA ALA A 113 -0.05 -29.60 14.47
C ALA A 113 0.08 -28.44 15.46
N SER A 114 0.33 -28.76 16.73
CA SER A 114 0.90 -27.83 17.70
C SER A 114 2.31 -27.43 17.25
N THR A 115 2.40 -26.39 16.43
CA THR A 115 3.68 -25.79 16.01
C THR A 115 4.00 -24.62 16.92
N THR A 116 5.25 -24.54 17.39
CA THR A 116 5.77 -23.41 18.18
C THR A 116 5.62 -22.10 17.40
N GLU A 117 5.36 -21.00 18.10
CA GLU A 117 5.18 -19.66 17.52
C GLU A 117 6.32 -19.27 16.57
N ASP A 118 7.58 -19.54 16.95
CA ASP A 118 8.76 -19.26 16.12
C ASP A 118 8.73 -19.99 14.78
N ARG A 119 8.36 -21.28 14.78
CA ARG A 119 8.28 -22.08 13.55
C ARG A 119 7.12 -21.60 12.65
N LEU A 120 6.01 -21.17 13.26
CA LEU A 120 4.87 -20.64 12.52
C LEU A 120 5.21 -19.29 11.86
N ASN A 121 5.90 -18.40 12.58
CA ASN A 121 6.35 -17.11 12.06
C ASN A 121 7.30 -17.31 10.88
N ASN A 122 8.29 -18.20 11.01
CA ASN A 122 9.23 -18.50 9.93
C ASN A 122 8.53 -19.07 8.69
N LEU A 123 7.60 -20.03 8.86
CA LEU A 123 6.88 -20.62 7.73
C LEU A 123 5.93 -19.63 7.04
N THR A 124 5.33 -18.72 7.82
CA THR A 124 4.48 -17.66 7.30
C THR A 124 5.29 -16.65 6.50
N LEU A 125 6.45 -16.24 7.02
CA LEU A 125 7.38 -15.36 6.32
C LEU A 125 7.84 -15.99 4.99
N MET A 126 8.25 -17.26 5.02
CA MET A 126 8.60 -18.01 3.81
C MET A 126 7.45 -18.07 2.79
N SER A 127 6.21 -18.23 3.26
CA SER A 127 5.04 -18.31 2.36
C SER A 127 4.60 -16.96 1.79
N ILE A 128 4.90 -15.86 2.47
CA ILE A 128 4.67 -14.49 1.98
C ILE A 128 5.74 -14.12 0.96
N GLU A 129 7.00 -14.45 1.25
CA GLU A 129 8.16 -14.18 0.41
C GLU A 129 8.51 -15.38 -0.50
N SER A 130 7.49 -16.14 -0.94
CA SER A 130 7.71 -17.36 -1.73
C SER A 130 8.41 -17.08 -3.06
N ASP A 131 8.18 -15.90 -3.64
CA ASP A 131 8.80 -15.48 -4.90
C ASP A 131 10.32 -15.36 -4.73
N LEU A 132 10.77 -14.76 -3.61
CA LEU A 132 12.19 -14.66 -3.28
C LEU A 132 12.82 -16.05 -3.01
N LEU A 133 12.08 -16.97 -2.37
CA LEU A 133 12.55 -18.33 -2.12
C LEU A 133 12.73 -19.15 -3.40
N ASN A 134 11.91 -18.91 -4.42
CA ASN A 134 12.05 -19.60 -5.70
C ASN A 134 13.32 -19.20 -6.45
N ASP A 135 13.88 -18.01 -6.17
CA ASP A 135 15.12 -17.51 -6.75
C ASP A 135 16.38 -18.04 -6.02
N ILE A 136 16.22 -18.71 -4.88
CA ILE A 136 17.33 -19.23 -4.07
C ILE A 136 17.66 -20.68 -4.47
N ASP A 137 18.95 -21.03 -4.56
CA ASP A 137 19.38 -22.41 -4.79
C ASP A 137 19.25 -23.26 -3.51
N PHE A 138 18.31 -24.20 -3.53
CA PHE A 138 18.07 -25.11 -2.42
C PHE A 138 19.18 -26.15 -2.23
N ASN A 139 20.03 -26.41 -3.24
CA ASN A 139 21.07 -27.44 -3.12
C ASN A 139 22.10 -27.09 -2.05
N ASP A 140 22.55 -25.83 -2.03
CA ASP A 140 23.50 -25.34 -1.04
C ASP A 140 22.90 -25.40 0.37
N ILE A 141 21.63 -25.00 0.52
CA ILE A 141 20.91 -25.04 1.80
C ILE A 141 20.76 -26.47 2.31
N ILE A 142 20.40 -27.42 1.43
CA ILE A 142 20.25 -28.84 1.78
C ILE A 142 21.62 -29.40 2.21
N SER A 143 22.69 -29.04 1.51
CA SER A 143 24.05 -29.48 1.83
C SER A 143 24.52 -28.96 3.20
N ASP A 144 24.27 -27.68 3.52
CA ASP A 144 24.60 -27.07 4.81
C ASP A 144 23.74 -27.66 5.95
N PHE A 145 22.45 -27.89 5.70
CA PHE A 145 21.58 -28.53 6.67
C PHE A 145 22.03 -29.98 6.96
N ALA A 146 22.39 -30.73 5.92
CA ALA A 146 22.87 -32.10 6.05
C ALA A 146 24.21 -32.15 6.79
N SER A 147 25.15 -31.24 6.51
CA SER A 147 26.45 -31.18 7.19
C SER A 147 26.29 -30.90 8.69
N ARG A 148 25.38 -29.99 9.07
CA ARG A 148 25.10 -29.65 10.48
C ARG A 148 24.32 -30.72 11.23
N LYS A 149 23.47 -31.47 10.53
CA LYS A 149 22.65 -32.55 11.14
C LYS A 149 23.38 -33.89 11.18
N SER A 150 24.38 -34.09 10.33
CA SER A 150 25.25 -35.27 10.37
C SER A 150 26.00 -35.28 11.70
N ARG A 151 25.59 -36.16 12.62
CA ARG A 151 26.43 -36.54 13.75
C ARG A 151 27.59 -37.33 13.16
N SER A 152 28.77 -36.73 13.07
CA SER A 152 29.99 -37.47 12.74
C SER A 152 30.19 -38.55 13.80
N VAL A 153 29.79 -39.79 13.49
CA VAL A 153 30.10 -40.95 14.33
C VAL A 153 31.57 -41.27 14.05
N PRO A 154 32.48 -41.14 15.03
CA PRO A 154 33.87 -41.54 14.82
C PRO A 154 33.92 -43.07 14.69
N ILE A 155 34.64 -43.55 13.68
CA ILE A 155 34.91 -44.96 13.40
C ILE A 155 36.12 -45.40 14.23
#